data_AF-A0A527GHS9-F1
#
_entry.id   AF-A0A527GHS9-F1
#
_cell.length_a   1.000
_cell.length_b   1.000
_cell.length_c   1.000
_cell.angle_alpha   90.00
_cell.angle_beta   90.00
_cell.angle_gamma   90.00
#
_symmetry.space_group_name_H-M   'P 1'
#
loop_
_entity.id
_entity.type
_entity.pdbx_description
1 polymer ?
#
loop_
_entity_poly.entity_id
_entity_poly.type
_entity_poly.pdbx_seq_one_letter_code
_entity_poly.pdbx_strand_id
1 'polypeptide(L)'
;MRIGFIGLGVMGAPMARHLADAGHEIVTVLNRSPLPQGLTASVVASAAEVARGSEIVVTMLPDTPDVERVLLGEDGVLEGLSAGKLVIDMSSISPIATAAFAAKLREKGAGYLDAPVSGGEVGAKAASLTIMVGGPAAEFERALPIFETLGKNVTLIGEQNGAGQTCKFANQIIVALNIEAVAEALVFASKAGCDPAKVRGALMGGFAASRVLEVHGQRMI
;
A
#
# COMPACT_ATOMS: atom_id res chain seq x y z
N MET A 1 -10.01 -7.88 -16.92
CA MET A 1 -10.04 -6.42 -16.71
C MET A 1 -8.72 -5.83 -17.15
N ARG A 2 -8.75 -4.59 -17.64
CA ARG A 2 -7.55 -3.82 -17.97
C ARG A 2 -7.21 -2.88 -16.82
N ILE A 3 -6.10 -3.15 -16.15
CA ILE A 3 -5.65 -2.45 -14.94
C ILE A 3 -4.48 -1.54 -15.29
N GLY A 4 -4.64 -0.25 -15.02
CA GLY A 4 -3.54 0.70 -14.98
C GLY A 4 -2.74 0.49 -13.70
N PHE A 5 -1.43 0.31 -13.77
CA PHE A 5 -0.58 0.20 -12.58
C PHE A 5 0.57 1.22 -12.66
N ILE A 6 0.59 2.20 -11.75
CA ILE A 6 1.59 3.27 -11.77
C ILE A 6 2.45 3.19 -10.50
N GLY A 7 3.75 2.97 -10.72
CA GLY A 7 4.74 2.81 -9.65
C GLY A 7 5.25 1.37 -9.56
N LEU A 8 6.24 1.02 -10.39
CA LEU A 8 6.81 -0.33 -10.47
C LEU A 8 8.09 -0.48 -9.62
N GLY A 9 8.07 0.09 -8.41
CA GLY A 9 9.17 -0.03 -7.45
C GLY A 9 9.18 -1.38 -6.72
N VAL A 10 9.90 -1.45 -5.60
CA VAL A 10 10.06 -2.69 -4.80
C VAL A 10 8.73 -3.31 -4.35
N MET A 11 7.71 -2.49 -4.08
CA MET A 11 6.37 -2.95 -3.74
C MET A 11 5.52 -3.19 -4.99
N GLY A 12 5.46 -2.22 -5.90
CA GLY A 12 4.52 -2.26 -7.02
C GLY A 12 4.86 -3.29 -8.10
N ALA A 13 6.15 -3.56 -8.36
CA ALA A 13 6.55 -4.57 -9.34
C ALA A 13 6.01 -5.98 -9.05
N PRO A 14 6.18 -6.56 -7.83
CA PRO A 14 5.56 -7.85 -7.51
C PRO A 14 4.02 -7.77 -7.50
N MET A 15 3.42 -6.67 -7.05
CA MET A 15 1.96 -6.50 -7.07
C MET A 15 1.40 -6.54 -8.50
N ALA A 16 2.01 -5.80 -9.43
CA ALA A 16 1.60 -5.78 -10.83
C ALA A 16 1.75 -7.17 -11.51
N ARG A 17 2.79 -7.94 -11.13
CA ARG A 17 2.97 -9.32 -11.61
C ARG A 17 1.85 -10.24 -11.13
N HIS A 18 1.49 -10.20 -9.85
CA HIS A 18 0.38 -11.02 -9.32
C HIS A 18 -0.93 -10.73 -10.05
N LEU A 19 -1.20 -9.47 -10.37
CA LEU A 19 -2.39 -9.10 -11.16
C LEU A 19 -2.30 -9.62 -12.60
N ALA A 20 -1.13 -9.54 -13.24
CA ALA A 20 -0.92 -10.11 -14.57
C ALA A 20 -1.10 -11.64 -14.57
N ASP A 21 -0.53 -12.34 -13.58
CA ASP A 21 -0.61 -13.79 -13.42
C ASP A 21 -2.05 -14.25 -13.12
N ALA A 22 -2.86 -13.40 -12.48
CA ALA A 22 -4.29 -13.59 -12.30
C ALA A 22 -5.12 -13.35 -13.58
N GLY A 23 -4.48 -13.05 -14.71
CA GLY A 23 -5.12 -12.87 -16.02
C GLY A 23 -5.60 -11.45 -16.31
N HIS A 24 -5.16 -10.45 -15.55
CA HIS A 24 -5.44 -9.05 -15.86
C HIS A 24 -4.45 -8.48 -16.89
N GLU A 25 -4.94 -7.62 -17.78
CA GLU A 25 -4.07 -6.85 -18.67
C GLU A 25 -3.50 -5.65 -17.92
N ILE A 26 -2.18 -5.52 -17.88
CA ILE A 26 -1.50 -4.41 -17.21
C ILE A 26 -1.16 -3.31 -18.21
N VAL A 27 -1.59 -2.09 -17.92
CA VAL A 27 -1.19 -0.86 -18.61
C VAL A 27 -0.35 -0.03 -17.64
N THR A 28 0.80 0.46 -18.07
CA THR A 28 1.70 1.22 -17.19
C THR A 28 2.34 2.37 -17.94
N VAL A 29 2.76 3.38 -17.20
CA VAL A 29 3.73 4.37 -17.66
C VAL A 29 5.04 4.08 -16.93
N LEU A 30 6.18 4.16 -17.63
CA LEU A 30 7.49 4.05 -17.01
C LEU A 30 7.92 5.42 -16.51
N ASN A 31 8.49 5.47 -15.31
CA ASN A 31 9.05 6.69 -14.74
C ASN A 31 10.46 6.39 -14.22
N ARG A 32 10.68 6.38 -12.90
CA ARG A 32 11.99 6.16 -12.27
C ARG A 32 12.52 4.73 -12.41
N SER A 33 11.66 3.76 -12.73
CA SER A 33 12.00 2.34 -12.79
C SER A 33 11.69 1.77 -14.17
N PRO A 34 12.56 0.91 -14.74
CA PRO A 34 12.27 0.20 -15.97
C PRO A 34 11.14 -0.81 -15.76
N LEU A 35 10.58 -1.33 -16.86
CA LEU A 35 9.63 -2.43 -16.78
C LEU A 35 10.31 -3.64 -16.10
N PRO A 36 9.74 -4.21 -15.02
CA PRO A 36 10.31 -5.36 -14.35
C PRO A 36 10.42 -6.56 -15.29
N GLN A 37 11.53 -7.29 -15.20
CA GLN A 37 11.70 -8.53 -15.94
C GLN A 37 10.57 -9.51 -15.60
N GLY A 38 10.01 -10.15 -16.63
CA GLY A 38 8.92 -11.10 -16.51
C GLY A 38 7.52 -10.48 -16.35
N LEU A 39 7.39 -9.15 -16.27
CA LEU A 39 6.09 -8.49 -16.33
C LEU A 39 5.74 -8.13 -17.78
N THR A 40 4.72 -8.77 -18.34
CA THR A 40 4.12 -8.34 -19.61
C THR A 40 3.12 -7.21 -19.33
N ALA A 41 3.39 -6.02 -19.84
CA ALA A 41 2.52 -4.86 -19.71
C ALA A 41 2.53 -4.00 -20.99
N SER A 42 1.41 -3.33 -21.26
CA SER A 42 1.34 -2.27 -22.26
C SER A 42 1.94 -0.99 -21.68
N VAL A 43 3.08 -0.57 -22.19
CA VAL A 43 3.72 0.69 -21.78
C VAL A 43 3.17 1.85 -22.62
N VAL A 44 2.64 2.88 -21.96
CA VAL A 44 2.09 4.09 -22.59
C VAL A 44 2.87 5.33 -22.15
N ALA A 45 2.61 6.47 -22.80
CA ALA A 45 3.46 7.67 -22.66
C ALA A 45 3.22 8.45 -21.37
N SER A 46 2.02 8.38 -20.78
CA SER A 46 1.67 9.17 -19.60
C SER A 46 0.66 8.51 -18.65
N ALA A 47 0.52 9.07 -17.46
CA ALA A 47 -0.47 8.63 -16.48
C ALA A 47 -1.91 8.86 -16.97
N ALA A 48 -2.15 9.94 -17.74
CA ALA A 48 -3.41 10.17 -18.44
C ALA A 48 -3.70 9.05 -19.45
N GLU A 49 -2.72 8.58 -20.20
CA GLU A 49 -2.91 7.43 -21.12
C GLU A 49 -3.17 6.12 -20.37
N VAL A 50 -2.50 5.90 -19.24
CA VAL A 50 -2.79 4.75 -18.36
C VAL A 50 -4.26 4.79 -17.94
N ALA A 51 -4.72 5.94 -17.46
CA ALA A 51 -6.10 6.13 -17.05
C ALA A 51 -7.07 5.91 -18.22
N ARG A 52 -6.82 6.47 -19.41
CA ARG A 52 -7.65 6.28 -20.60
C ARG A 52 -7.80 4.81 -20.99
N GLY A 53 -6.68 4.08 -20.99
CA GLY A 53 -6.61 2.69 -21.41
C GLY A 53 -7.08 1.66 -20.39
N SER A 54 -7.46 2.05 -19.18
CA SER A 54 -7.82 1.12 -18.09
C SER A 54 -9.20 1.39 -17.48
N GLU A 55 -9.75 0.35 -16.85
CA GLU A 55 -11.01 0.40 -16.09
C GLU A 55 -10.75 0.81 -14.62
N ILE A 56 -9.60 0.37 -14.09
CA ILE A 56 -9.13 0.63 -12.74
C ILE A 56 -7.68 1.06 -12.82
N VAL A 57 -7.31 2.13 -12.10
CA VAL A 57 -5.92 2.58 -11.94
C VAL A 57 -5.47 2.30 -10.52
N VAL A 58 -4.37 1.58 -10.35
CA VAL A 58 -3.69 1.33 -9.08
C VAL A 58 -2.43 2.18 -9.01
N THR A 59 -2.23 2.91 -7.92
CA THR A 59 -0.98 3.64 -7.65
C THR A 59 -0.24 3.03 -6.47
N MET A 60 1.09 2.91 -6.59
CA MET A 60 1.99 2.46 -5.51
C MET A 60 3.27 3.30 -5.52
N LEU A 61 3.22 4.45 -4.85
CA LEU A 61 4.19 5.53 -4.96
C LEU A 61 4.84 5.86 -3.59
N PRO A 62 5.98 6.57 -3.57
CA PRO A 62 6.75 6.76 -2.34
C PRO A 62 6.08 7.66 -1.29
N ASP A 63 5.43 8.75 -1.71
CA ASP A 63 4.87 9.74 -0.79
C ASP A 63 3.75 10.58 -1.42
N THR A 64 3.09 11.39 -0.60
CA THR A 64 1.96 12.27 -0.95
C THR A 64 2.24 13.16 -2.16
N PRO A 65 3.37 13.87 -2.28
CA PRO A 65 3.64 14.70 -3.46
C PRO A 65 3.81 13.88 -4.75
N ASP A 66 4.29 12.64 -4.64
CA ASP A 66 4.43 11.76 -5.79
C ASP A 66 3.04 11.28 -6.27
N VAL A 67 2.14 10.96 -5.34
CA VAL A 67 0.73 10.64 -5.65
C VAL A 67 0.04 11.85 -6.25
N GLU A 68 0.17 13.04 -5.64
CA GLU A 68 -0.44 14.27 -6.14
C GLU A 68 -0.03 14.55 -7.59
N ARG A 69 1.27 14.48 -7.88
CA ARG A 69 1.79 14.71 -9.23
C ARG A 69 1.28 13.68 -10.24
N VAL A 70 1.19 12.41 -9.86
CA VAL A 70 0.65 11.35 -10.75
C VAL A 70 -0.85 11.51 -10.98
N LEU A 71 -1.60 11.90 -9.94
CA LEU A 71 -3.05 12.03 -10.04
C LEU A 71 -3.47 13.33 -10.73
N LEU A 72 -2.89 14.45 -10.34
CA LEU A 72 -3.39 15.80 -10.62
C LEU A 72 -2.40 16.68 -11.40
N GLY A 73 -1.18 16.21 -11.64
CA GLY A 73 -0.21 16.94 -12.45
C GLY A 73 -0.60 16.97 -13.93
N GLU A 74 0.18 17.71 -14.71
CA GLU A 74 0.10 17.68 -16.19
C GLU A 74 0.28 16.25 -16.69
N ASP A 75 -0.55 15.85 -17.66
CA ASP A 75 -0.62 14.47 -18.15
C ASP A 75 -0.90 13.43 -17.05
N GLY A 76 -1.54 13.86 -15.96
CA GLY A 76 -1.90 13.05 -14.80
C GLY A 76 -3.13 12.16 -15.03
N VAL A 77 -3.36 11.24 -14.10
CA VAL A 77 -4.50 10.30 -14.13
C VAL A 77 -5.82 11.05 -14.35
N LEU A 78 -6.04 12.18 -13.66
CA LEU A 78 -7.29 12.96 -13.72
C LEU A 78 -7.69 13.36 -15.14
N GLU A 79 -6.72 13.68 -16.01
CA GLU A 79 -6.97 14.10 -17.40
C GLU A 79 -7.40 12.93 -18.30
N GLY A 80 -7.10 11.70 -17.91
CA GLY A 80 -7.50 10.49 -18.61
C GLY A 80 -8.70 9.75 -18.01
N LEU A 81 -9.24 10.25 -16.89
CA LEU A 81 -10.41 9.67 -16.24
C LEU A 81 -11.70 9.98 -17.00
N SER A 82 -12.64 9.05 -16.87
CA SER A 82 -14.02 9.18 -17.32
C SER A 82 -14.96 8.58 -16.27
N ALA A 83 -16.25 8.91 -16.35
CA ALA A 83 -17.24 8.40 -15.41
C ALA A 83 -17.22 6.87 -15.30
N GLY A 84 -17.37 6.36 -14.08
CA GLY A 84 -17.40 4.93 -13.78
C GLY A 84 -16.02 4.28 -13.55
N LYS A 85 -14.91 4.95 -13.88
CA LYS A 85 -13.57 4.46 -13.55
C LYS A 85 -13.30 4.51 -12.05
N LEU A 86 -12.33 3.73 -11.58
CA LEU A 86 -11.93 3.68 -10.18
C LEU A 86 -10.42 3.84 -10.06
N VAL A 87 -9.99 4.67 -9.12
CA VAL A 87 -8.59 4.80 -8.74
C VAL A 87 -8.40 4.20 -7.35
N ILE A 88 -7.38 3.36 -7.19
CA ILE A 88 -7.00 2.71 -5.94
C ILE A 88 -5.58 3.16 -5.61
N ASP A 89 -5.42 4.02 -4.61
CA ASP A 89 -4.10 4.38 -4.13
C ASP A 89 -3.65 3.48 -2.98
N MET A 90 -2.65 2.66 -3.24
CA MET A 90 -2.06 1.74 -2.27
C MET A 90 -0.80 2.30 -1.60
N SER A 91 -0.45 3.55 -1.92
CA SER A 91 0.62 4.31 -1.27
C SER A 91 0.27 4.64 0.18
N SER A 92 1.27 4.89 1.03
CA SER A 92 1.05 5.43 2.38
C SER A 92 1.26 6.94 2.35
N ILE A 93 0.16 7.70 2.45
CA ILE A 93 0.15 9.16 2.24
C ILE A 93 -0.75 9.88 3.25
N SER A 94 -0.73 11.22 3.25
CA SER A 94 -1.57 12.03 4.11
C SER A 94 -3.08 11.70 3.96
N PRO A 95 -3.80 11.39 5.05
CA PRO A 95 -5.26 11.21 5.02
C PRO A 95 -6.01 12.46 4.55
N ILE A 96 -5.48 13.65 4.86
CA ILE A 96 -6.07 14.94 4.48
C ILE A 96 -5.96 15.13 2.95
N ALA A 97 -4.76 14.88 2.39
CA ALA A 97 -4.55 14.97 0.95
C ALA A 97 -5.40 13.94 0.19
N THR A 98 -5.51 12.72 0.74
CA THR A 98 -6.34 11.63 0.22
C THR A 98 -7.79 12.06 0.04
N ALA A 99 -8.41 12.68 1.05
CA ALA A 99 -9.77 13.17 0.96
C ALA A 99 -9.93 14.25 -0.14
N ALA A 100 -8.93 15.13 -0.29
CA ALA A 100 -8.92 16.15 -1.34
C ALA A 100 -8.76 15.55 -2.75
N PHE A 101 -7.93 14.51 -2.90
CA PHE A 101 -7.78 13.79 -4.17
C PHE A 101 -9.09 13.10 -4.57
N ALA A 102 -9.71 12.40 -3.63
CA ALA A 102 -10.99 11.74 -3.85
C ALA A 102 -12.07 12.73 -4.33
N ALA A 103 -12.16 13.91 -3.70
CA ALA A 103 -13.10 14.96 -4.11
C ALA A 103 -12.90 15.38 -5.58
N LYS A 104 -11.65 15.69 -5.97
CA LYS A 104 -11.32 16.10 -7.35
C LYS A 104 -11.62 15.00 -8.39
N LEU A 105 -11.35 13.73 -8.05
CA LEU A 105 -11.60 12.62 -8.98
C LEU A 105 -13.11 12.34 -9.12
N ARG A 106 -13.89 12.55 -8.06
CA ARG A 106 -15.35 12.45 -8.09
C ARG A 106 -16.01 13.52 -8.96
N GLU A 107 -15.43 14.71 -9.11
CA GLU A 107 -15.89 15.73 -10.07
C GLU A 107 -15.85 15.24 -11.52
N LYS A 108 -15.00 14.25 -11.84
CA LYS A 108 -14.95 13.56 -13.14
C LYS A 108 -15.86 12.32 -13.22
N GLY A 109 -16.63 12.03 -12.17
CA GLY A 109 -17.46 10.85 -12.04
C GLY A 109 -16.68 9.55 -11.79
N ALA A 110 -15.42 9.64 -11.36
CA ALA A 110 -14.60 8.48 -11.01
C ALA A 110 -14.64 8.21 -9.50
N GLY A 111 -14.58 6.93 -9.13
CA GLY A 111 -14.42 6.47 -7.75
C GLY A 111 -12.97 6.59 -7.27
N TYR A 112 -12.78 6.56 -5.96
CA TYR A 112 -11.46 6.59 -5.34
C TYR A 112 -11.46 5.77 -4.06
N LEU A 113 -10.47 4.89 -3.90
CA LEU A 113 -10.17 4.17 -2.67
C LEU A 113 -8.73 4.44 -2.24
N ASP A 114 -8.54 4.80 -0.98
CA ASP A 114 -7.23 4.71 -0.34
C ASP A 114 -7.08 3.33 0.32
N ALA A 115 -6.11 2.56 -0.14
CA ALA A 115 -5.89 1.18 0.26
C ALA A 115 -4.42 0.91 0.66
N PRO A 116 -3.82 1.70 1.59
CA PRO A 116 -2.45 1.49 2.03
C PRO A 116 -2.23 0.08 2.59
N VAL A 117 -1.00 -0.40 2.43
CA VAL A 117 -0.65 -1.80 2.72
C VAL A 117 0.36 -1.96 3.85
N SER A 118 0.36 -3.14 4.48
CA SER A 118 1.38 -3.59 5.43
C SER A 118 1.85 -5.01 5.10
N GLY A 119 3.09 -5.33 5.46
CA GLY A 119 3.78 -6.60 5.11
C GLY A 119 5.09 -6.43 4.35
N GLY A 120 5.37 -5.22 3.85
CA GLY A 120 6.61 -4.88 3.14
C GLY A 120 6.83 -5.68 1.86
N GLU A 121 8.06 -5.63 1.33
CA GLU A 121 8.42 -6.30 0.07
C GLU A 121 8.19 -7.81 0.14
N VAL A 122 8.43 -8.43 1.30
CA VAL A 122 8.18 -9.86 1.52
C VAL A 122 6.71 -10.18 1.33
N GLY A 123 5.81 -9.40 1.94
CA GLY A 123 4.36 -9.57 1.79
C GLY A 123 3.88 -9.31 0.37
N ALA A 124 4.45 -8.32 -0.33
CA ALA A 124 4.11 -8.02 -1.71
C ALA A 124 4.51 -9.16 -2.67
N LYS A 125 5.72 -9.72 -2.49
CA LYS A 125 6.18 -10.89 -3.27
C LYS A 125 5.34 -12.14 -2.98
N ALA A 126 4.88 -12.31 -1.74
CA ALA A 126 4.11 -13.48 -1.32
C ALA A 126 2.58 -13.34 -1.50
N ALA A 127 2.08 -12.26 -2.10
CA ALA A 127 0.65 -11.94 -2.20
C ALA A 127 -0.06 -12.06 -0.83
N SER A 128 0.58 -11.55 0.22
CA SER A 128 0.14 -11.73 1.60
C SER A 128 0.06 -10.41 2.36
N LEU A 129 -0.16 -9.32 1.64
CA LEU A 129 -0.32 -8.00 2.23
C LEU A 129 -1.56 -7.94 3.15
N THR A 130 -1.47 -7.08 4.15
CA THR A 130 -2.64 -6.54 4.85
C THR A 130 -3.01 -5.22 4.16
N ILE A 131 -4.26 -5.09 3.75
CA ILE A 131 -4.78 -3.96 2.96
C ILE A 131 -5.89 -3.28 3.77
N MET A 132 -5.68 -1.99 4.08
CA MET A 132 -6.58 -1.18 4.91
C MET A 132 -7.29 -0.18 4.00
N VAL A 133 -8.58 -0.38 3.74
CA VAL A 133 -9.29 0.38 2.69
C VAL A 133 -10.19 1.46 3.28
N GLY A 134 -10.13 2.66 2.72
CA GLY A 134 -11.07 3.76 2.95
C GLY A 134 -11.80 4.16 1.66
N GLY A 135 -13.11 4.41 1.78
CA GLY A 135 -13.98 4.84 0.69
C GLY A 135 -15.26 3.99 0.57
N PRO A 136 -16.19 4.35 -0.33
CA PRO A 136 -17.53 3.78 -0.38
C PRO A 136 -17.55 2.25 -0.49
N ALA A 137 -18.47 1.58 0.22
CA ALA A 137 -18.57 0.12 0.23
C ALA A 137 -18.76 -0.49 -1.17
N ALA A 138 -19.55 0.15 -2.03
CA ALA A 138 -19.75 -0.32 -3.41
C ALA A 138 -18.45 -0.26 -4.26
N GLU A 139 -17.59 0.73 -4.02
CA GLU A 139 -16.27 0.82 -4.68
C GLU A 139 -15.33 -0.26 -4.12
N PHE A 140 -15.37 -0.50 -2.82
CA PHE A 140 -14.62 -1.57 -2.15
C PHE A 140 -15.00 -2.96 -2.69
N GLU A 141 -16.28 -3.27 -2.78
CA GLU A 141 -16.77 -4.55 -3.33
C GLU A 141 -16.29 -4.77 -4.76
N ARG A 142 -16.31 -3.72 -5.60
CA ARG A 142 -15.80 -3.76 -6.97
C ARG A 142 -14.29 -4.01 -7.03
N ALA A 143 -13.54 -3.49 -6.06
CA ALA A 143 -12.08 -3.64 -5.98
C ALA A 143 -11.64 -4.94 -5.30
N LEU A 144 -12.56 -5.69 -4.68
CA LEU A 144 -12.24 -6.88 -3.88
C LEU A 144 -11.42 -7.93 -4.65
N PRO A 145 -11.71 -8.27 -5.93
CA PRO A 145 -10.90 -9.23 -6.68
C PRO A 145 -9.43 -8.80 -6.85
N ILE A 146 -9.17 -7.49 -6.92
CA ILE A 146 -7.81 -6.93 -6.98
C ILE A 146 -7.13 -7.10 -5.62
N PHE A 147 -7.82 -6.74 -4.53
CA PHE A 147 -7.27 -6.83 -3.19
C PHE A 147 -6.97 -8.28 -2.78
N GLU A 148 -7.85 -9.23 -3.11
CA GLU A 148 -7.68 -10.66 -2.83
C GLU A 148 -6.53 -11.29 -3.61
N THR A 149 -6.17 -10.73 -4.77
CA THR A 149 -4.98 -11.15 -5.54
C THR A 149 -3.68 -10.69 -4.88
N LEU A 150 -3.72 -9.58 -4.12
CA LEU A 150 -2.53 -8.92 -3.58
C LEU A 150 -2.29 -9.20 -2.09
N GLY A 151 -3.35 -9.55 -1.36
CA GLY A 151 -3.36 -9.60 0.09
C GLY A 151 -4.11 -10.78 0.68
N LYS A 152 -3.81 -11.06 1.95
CA LYS A 152 -4.51 -12.08 2.76
C LYS A 152 -5.49 -11.50 3.77
N ASN A 153 -5.30 -10.24 4.15
CA ASN A 153 -6.18 -9.54 5.08
C ASN A 153 -6.62 -8.25 4.42
N VAL A 154 -7.88 -8.16 4.04
CA VAL A 154 -8.46 -7.00 3.39
C VAL A 154 -9.60 -6.49 4.27
N THR A 155 -9.57 -5.22 4.65
CA THR A 155 -10.58 -4.66 5.56
C THR A 155 -11.01 -3.29 5.07
N LEU A 156 -12.31 -3.12 4.88
CA LEU A 156 -12.93 -1.80 4.75
C LEU A 156 -12.96 -1.14 6.14
N ILE A 157 -12.13 -0.14 6.34
CA ILE A 157 -12.01 0.58 7.62
C ILE A 157 -13.16 1.55 7.82
N GLY A 158 -13.60 2.19 6.75
CA GLY A 158 -14.68 3.17 6.78
C GLY A 158 -15.03 3.65 5.38
N GLU A 159 -16.25 4.17 5.23
CA GLU A 159 -16.76 4.61 3.92
C GLU A 159 -16.22 5.98 3.49
N GLN A 160 -15.56 6.70 4.39
CA GLN A 160 -14.89 7.95 4.08
C GLN A 160 -13.50 7.72 3.49
N ASN A 161 -13.17 8.46 2.43
CA ASN A 161 -11.81 8.52 1.91
C ASN A 161 -10.87 9.14 2.96
N GLY A 162 -9.72 8.50 3.18
CA GLY A 162 -8.76 8.78 4.25
C GLY A 162 -8.86 7.83 5.45
N ALA A 163 -9.89 6.99 5.54
CA ALA A 163 -10.01 6.00 6.62
C ALA A 163 -8.90 4.94 6.57
N GLY A 164 -8.55 4.46 5.36
CA GLY A 164 -7.47 3.49 5.15
C GLY A 164 -6.13 4.09 5.57
N GLN A 165 -5.82 5.31 5.13
CA GLN A 165 -4.62 6.04 5.56
C GLN A 165 -4.59 6.25 7.08
N THR A 166 -5.69 6.68 7.68
CA THR A 166 -5.77 6.86 9.15
C THR A 166 -5.46 5.56 9.89
N CYS A 167 -6.01 4.43 9.45
CA CYS A 167 -5.69 3.12 10.01
C CYS A 167 -4.21 2.76 9.85
N LYS A 168 -3.65 2.99 8.65
CA LYS A 168 -2.22 2.76 8.39
C LYS A 168 -1.32 3.60 9.29
N PHE A 169 -1.64 4.87 9.51
CA PHE A 169 -0.91 5.73 10.43
C PHE A 169 -0.98 5.21 11.87
N ALA A 170 -2.16 4.82 12.35
CA ALA A 170 -2.31 4.20 13.67
C ALA A 170 -1.45 2.93 13.80
N ASN A 171 -1.43 2.08 12.77
CA ASN A 171 -0.57 0.90 12.72
C ASN A 171 0.92 1.27 12.82
N GLN A 172 1.37 2.28 12.07
CA GLN A 172 2.78 2.70 12.07
C GLN A 172 3.20 3.36 13.39
N ILE A 173 2.30 4.08 14.08
CA ILE A 173 2.54 4.58 15.44
C ILE A 173 2.83 3.40 16.38
N ILE A 174 1.95 2.39 16.40
CA ILE A 174 2.16 1.20 17.25
C ILE A 174 3.47 0.48 16.91
N VAL A 175 3.76 0.29 15.62
CA VAL A 175 5.00 -0.37 15.19
C VAL A 175 6.23 0.40 15.67
N ALA A 176 6.25 1.72 15.49
CA ALA A 176 7.39 2.55 15.89
C ALA A 176 7.60 2.53 17.42
N LEU A 177 6.54 2.76 18.21
CA LEU A 177 6.66 2.73 19.67
C LEU A 177 7.04 1.35 20.20
N ASN A 178 6.55 0.27 19.60
CA ASN A 178 6.95 -1.07 19.98
C ASN A 178 8.42 -1.36 19.66
N ILE A 179 8.95 -0.84 18.54
CA ILE A 179 10.38 -0.99 18.21
C ILE A 179 11.21 -0.30 19.28
N GLU A 180 10.83 0.92 19.67
CA GLU A 180 11.53 1.67 20.70
C GLU A 180 11.45 0.98 22.06
N ALA A 181 10.25 0.53 22.48
CA ALA A 181 10.07 -0.18 23.74
C ALA A 181 10.92 -1.46 23.82
N VAL A 182 11.02 -2.20 22.72
CA VAL A 182 11.87 -3.40 22.65
C VAL A 182 13.35 -3.03 22.73
N ALA A 183 13.78 -1.97 22.03
CA ALA A 183 15.15 -1.50 22.05
C ALA A 183 15.57 -1.05 23.46
N GLU A 184 14.75 -0.21 24.12
CA GLU A 184 15.01 0.25 25.49
C GLU A 184 15.11 -0.93 26.46
N ALA A 185 14.14 -1.86 26.43
CA ALA A 185 14.11 -3.00 27.33
C ALA A 185 15.33 -3.93 27.16
N LEU A 186 15.73 -4.22 25.92
CA LEU A 186 16.88 -5.08 25.64
C LEU A 186 18.21 -4.41 25.98
N VAL A 187 18.37 -3.12 25.71
CA VAL A 187 19.57 -2.34 26.10
C VAL A 187 19.67 -2.23 27.62
N PHE A 188 18.56 -1.95 28.31
CA PHE A 188 18.50 -1.94 29.77
C PHE A 188 18.94 -3.28 30.35
N ALA A 189 18.35 -4.39 29.89
CA ALA A 189 18.67 -5.72 30.38
C ALA A 189 20.13 -6.09 30.11
N SER A 190 20.65 -5.75 28.92
CA SER A 190 22.06 -5.93 28.56
C SER A 190 22.99 -5.19 29.53
N LYS A 191 22.71 -3.90 29.80
CA LYS A 191 23.52 -3.09 30.73
C LYS A 191 23.39 -3.54 32.19
N ALA A 192 22.29 -4.18 32.55
CA ALA A 192 22.12 -4.83 33.85
C ALA A 192 22.86 -6.18 33.96
N GLY A 193 23.54 -6.64 32.89
CA GLY A 193 24.31 -7.87 32.85
C GLY A 193 23.50 -9.11 32.46
N CYS A 194 22.26 -8.96 32.02
CA CYS A 194 21.44 -10.06 31.51
C CYS A 194 21.74 -10.36 30.04
N ASP A 195 21.54 -11.61 29.63
CA ASP A 195 21.59 -12.05 28.23
C ASP A 195 20.31 -11.61 27.49
N PRO A 196 20.38 -10.68 26.51
CA PRO A 196 19.21 -10.18 25.79
C PRO A 196 18.42 -11.27 25.06
N ALA A 197 19.08 -12.33 24.58
CA ALA A 197 18.41 -13.43 23.90
C ALA A 197 17.51 -14.21 24.86
N LYS A 198 17.98 -14.48 26.08
CA LYS A 198 17.19 -15.15 27.13
C LYS A 198 16.05 -14.26 27.63
N VAL A 199 16.31 -12.96 27.81
CA VAL A 199 15.28 -11.99 28.22
C VAL A 199 14.17 -11.95 27.18
N ARG A 200 14.50 -11.80 25.88
CA ARG A 200 13.52 -11.89 24.79
C ARG A 200 12.73 -13.20 24.86
N GLY A 201 13.42 -14.33 25.00
CA GLY A 201 12.77 -15.65 25.12
C GLY A 201 11.75 -15.72 26.25
N ALA A 202 12.08 -15.17 27.43
CA ALA A 202 11.16 -15.11 28.55
C ALA A 202 9.97 -14.14 28.30
N LEU A 203 10.23 -12.95 27.75
CA LEU A 203 9.20 -11.93 27.49
C LEU A 203 8.17 -12.37 26.42
N MET A 204 8.57 -13.26 25.50
CA MET A 204 7.65 -13.84 24.51
C MET A 204 6.52 -14.69 25.12
N GLY A 205 6.63 -15.10 26.38
CA GLY A 205 5.59 -15.88 27.08
C GLY A 205 4.55 -15.05 27.84
N GLY A 206 4.66 -13.71 27.85
CA GLY A 206 3.82 -12.83 28.66
C GLY A 206 3.21 -11.66 27.88
N PHE A 207 2.64 -10.68 28.60
CA PHE A 207 1.98 -9.51 28.01
C PHE A 207 2.89 -8.61 27.16
N ALA A 208 4.21 -8.74 27.29
CA ALA A 208 5.19 -8.05 26.45
C ALA A 208 5.31 -8.66 25.04
N ALA A 209 4.74 -9.85 24.81
CA ALA A 209 4.78 -10.53 23.52
C ALA A 209 4.12 -9.67 22.43
N SER A 210 4.88 -9.42 21.37
CA SER A 210 4.41 -8.67 20.21
C SER A 210 5.16 -9.13 18.96
N ARG A 211 4.58 -8.90 17.79
CA ARG A 211 5.25 -9.21 16.51
C ARG A 211 6.59 -8.47 16.38
N VAL A 212 6.70 -7.28 16.99
CA VAL A 212 7.94 -6.50 16.98
C VAL A 212 9.01 -7.14 17.87
N LEU A 213 8.67 -7.57 19.09
CA LEU A 213 9.62 -8.31 19.94
C LEU A 213 10.07 -9.62 19.27
N GLU A 214 9.15 -10.32 18.61
CA GLU A 214 9.43 -11.55 17.89
C GLU A 214 10.41 -11.31 16.73
N VAL A 215 10.12 -10.36 15.84
CA VAL A 215 10.89 -10.17 14.60
C VAL A 215 12.04 -9.19 14.77
N HIS A 216 11.78 -8.00 15.28
CA HIS A 216 12.80 -6.95 15.42
C HIS A 216 13.68 -7.18 16.64
N GLY A 217 13.11 -7.66 17.75
CA GLY A 217 13.93 -8.06 18.91
C GLY A 217 14.97 -9.12 18.54
N GLN A 218 14.67 -10.04 17.62
CA GLN A 218 15.63 -11.02 17.11
C GLN A 218 16.73 -10.40 16.23
N ARG A 219 16.46 -9.27 15.55
CA ARG A 219 17.43 -8.56 14.70
C ARG A 219 18.34 -7.63 15.51
N MET A 220 17.91 -7.23 16.70
CA MET A 220 18.65 -6.33 17.60
C MET A 220 19.71 -7.04 18.44
N ILE A 221 19.60 -8.37 18.60
CA ILE A 221 20.48 -9.20 19.40
C ILE A 221 21.54 -9.90 18.56
#